data_AF-A0A7Y2F8Y8-F1
#
_entry.id   AF-A0A7Y2F8Y8-F1
#
_cell.length_a   1.000
_cell.length_b   1.000
_cell.length_c   1.000
_cell.angle_alpha   90.00
_cell.angle_beta   90.00
_cell.angle_gamma   90.00
#
_symmetry.space_group_name_H-M   'P 1'
#
loop_
_entity.id
_entity.type
_entity.pdbx_description
1 polymer ?
#
loop_
_entity_poly.entity_id
_entity_poly.type
_entity_poly.pdbx_seq_one_letter_code
_entity_poly.pdbx_strand_id
1 'polypeptide(L)'
;MDLSVVQYPHPTLRFKSKPVRRVDAELRAIADRMLELMYEHNGVGLAANQVDLPIRMFVVNASGAKGEGEEMVLINPEIQRPKGNETAEEGCLSLPGVFGQVKRPKSIRLSAYDITGKAVECEVEGFLARVLQHEYDHLDGVMFFDRMTDEAKRDLEDRLEELETDFRSKQSAGAIPADDALVARLDEWLEKYT
;
A
#
# COMPACT_ATOMS: atom_id res chain seq x y z
N MET A 1 1.96 -16.97 -8.93
CA MET A 1 0.64 -16.65 -8.37
C MET A 1 0.14 -15.42 -9.11
N ASP A 2 -1.14 -15.37 -9.47
CA ASP A 2 -1.69 -14.21 -10.17
C ASP A 2 -1.99 -13.12 -9.14
N LEU A 3 -1.14 -12.09 -9.06
CA LEU A 3 -1.31 -10.94 -8.18
C LEU A 3 -1.91 -9.80 -8.98
N SER A 4 -2.86 -9.09 -8.39
CA SER A 4 -3.50 -7.92 -8.98
C SER A 4 -3.74 -6.85 -7.91
N VAL A 5 -3.68 -5.58 -8.29
CA VAL A 5 -4.02 -4.49 -7.38
C VAL A 5 -5.51 -4.51 -7.08
N VAL A 6 -5.90 -4.68 -5.82
CA VAL A 6 -7.29 -4.62 -5.38
C VAL A 6 -7.76 -3.17 -5.28
N GLN A 7 -9.02 -2.95 -5.65
CA GLN A 7 -9.65 -1.63 -5.67
C GLN A 7 -10.49 -1.41 -4.42
N TYR A 8 -10.59 -0.17 -3.96
CA TYR A 8 -11.52 0.21 -2.90
C TYR A 8 -12.97 -0.19 -3.25
N PRO A 9 -13.79 -0.68 -2.30
CA PRO A 9 -13.52 -0.87 -0.86
C PRO A 9 -13.12 -2.31 -0.48
N HIS A 10 -12.27 -3.00 -1.25
CA HIS A 10 -11.82 -4.36 -0.91
C HIS A 10 -11.41 -4.47 0.58
N PRO A 11 -11.95 -5.43 1.35
CA PRO A 11 -11.79 -5.47 2.81
C PRO A 11 -10.34 -5.44 3.30
N THR A 12 -9.43 -6.07 2.57
CA THR A 12 -7.99 -6.12 2.86
C THR A 12 -7.32 -4.76 2.93
N LEU A 13 -7.84 -3.75 2.23
CA LEU A 13 -7.34 -2.37 2.30
C LEU A 13 -7.56 -1.73 3.67
N ARG A 14 -8.52 -2.25 4.46
CA ARG A 14 -8.80 -1.83 5.83
C ARG A 14 -8.22 -2.78 6.88
N PHE A 15 -7.59 -3.86 6.45
CA PHE A 15 -7.00 -4.84 7.37
C PHE A 15 -5.64 -4.35 7.88
N LYS A 16 -5.45 -4.37 9.20
CA LYS A 16 -4.14 -4.06 9.81
C LYS A 16 -3.18 -5.23 9.59
N SER A 17 -2.23 -5.01 8.69
CA SER A 17 -1.27 -6.01 8.23
C SER A 17 -0.38 -6.52 9.36
N LYS A 18 -0.01 -7.80 9.30
CA LYS A 18 0.73 -8.50 10.36
C LYS A 18 2.24 -8.59 10.07
N PRO A 19 3.10 -8.54 11.09
CA PRO A 19 4.55 -8.64 10.90
C PRO A 19 4.96 -9.97 10.23
N VAL A 20 5.86 -9.89 9.26
CA VAL A 20 6.47 -11.04 8.59
C VAL A 20 7.53 -11.67 9.50
N ARG A 21 7.47 -12.98 9.71
CA ARG A 21 8.43 -13.75 10.53
C ARG A 21 9.47 -14.51 9.73
N ARG A 22 9.22 -14.77 8.43
CA ARG A 22 10.14 -15.51 7.56
C ARG A 22 10.11 -14.97 6.14
N VAL A 23 11.27 -15.01 5.49
CA VAL A 23 11.42 -14.67 4.06
C VAL A 23 11.90 -15.90 3.32
N ASP A 24 11.03 -16.50 2.52
CA ASP A 24 11.32 -17.65 1.67
C ASP A 24 11.40 -17.24 0.18
N ALA A 25 11.60 -18.24 -0.70
CA ALA A 25 11.67 -17.99 -2.14
C ALA A 25 10.34 -17.49 -2.73
N GLU A 26 9.21 -17.82 -2.11
CA GLU A 26 7.90 -17.39 -2.58
C GLU A 26 7.65 -15.92 -2.23
N LEU A 27 7.98 -15.49 -1.01
CA LEU A 27 7.88 -14.08 -0.64
C LEU A 27 8.79 -13.20 -1.49
N ARG A 28 9.97 -13.70 -1.89
CA ARG A 28 10.86 -13.03 -2.85
C ARG A 28 10.17 -12.84 -4.20
N ALA A 29 9.59 -13.90 -4.76
CA ALA A 29 8.87 -13.83 -6.03
C ALA A 29 7.63 -12.92 -5.96
N ILE A 30 6.96 -12.87 -4.80
CA ILE A 30 5.84 -11.93 -4.55
C ILE A 30 6.35 -10.49 -4.58
N ALA A 31 7.45 -10.17 -3.90
CA ALA A 31 8.02 -8.83 -3.90
C ALA A 31 8.45 -8.38 -5.31
N ASP A 32 9.08 -9.28 -6.09
CA ASP A 32 9.45 -9.01 -7.49
C ASP A 32 8.20 -8.74 -8.34
N ARG A 33 7.14 -9.54 -8.18
CA ARG A 33 5.87 -9.34 -8.90
C ARG A 33 5.16 -8.05 -8.47
N MET A 34 5.26 -7.66 -7.21
CA MET A 34 4.73 -6.38 -6.72
C MET A 34 5.45 -5.19 -7.35
N LEU A 35 6.77 -5.26 -7.53
CA LEU A 35 7.52 -4.22 -8.25
C LEU A 35 7.05 -4.13 -9.71
N GLU A 36 6.87 -5.26 -10.40
CA GLU A 36 6.34 -5.29 -11.76
C GLU A 36 4.94 -4.67 -11.85
N LEU A 37 4.02 -5.07 -10.96
CA LEU A 37 2.67 -4.50 -10.89
C LEU A 37 2.69 -3.01 -10.60
N MET A 38 3.55 -2.55 -9.70
CA MET A 38 3.72 -1.13 -9.41
C MET A 38 4.05 -0.37 -10.71
N TYR A 39 4.99 -0.85 -11.53
CA TYR A 39 5.31 -0.21 -12.81
C TYR A 39 4.20 -0.36 -13.85
N GLU A 40 3.54 -1.52 -13.97
CA GLU A 40 2.41 -1.74 -14.89
C GLU A 40 1.29 -0.72 -14.65
N HIS A 41 1.12 -0.30 -13.40
CA HIS A 41 0.15 0.70 -12.97
C HIS A 41 0.71 2.13 -12.86
N ASN A 42 1.93 2.38 -13.34
CA ASN A 42 2.63 3.68 -13.25
C ASN A 42 2.71 4.25 -11.82
N GLY A 43 2.87 3.36 -10.83
CA GLY A 43 3.02 3.69 -9.43
C GLY A 43 4.48 3.90 -9.01
N VAL A 44 4.65 4.49 -7.83
CA VAL A 44 5.95 4.68 -7.16
C VAL A 44 6.07 3.88 -5.86
N GLY A 45 4.97 3.30 -5.41
CA GLY A 45 4.86 2.43 -4.24
C GLY A 45 3.69 1.46 -4.40
N LEU A 46 3.80 0.30 -3.74
CA LEU A 46 2.73 -0.69 -3.65
C LEU A 46 2.87 -1.51 -2.35
N ALA A 47 1.86 -1.43 -1.48
CA ALA A 47 1.79 -2.22 -0.26
C ALA A 47 1.17 -3.60 -0.48
N ALA A 48 1.61 -4.60 0.29
CA ALA A 48 1.18 -5.98 0.10
C ALA A 48 -0.33 -6.17 0.29
N ASN A 49 -0.98 -5.42 1.18
CA ASN A 49 -2.43 -5.48 1.35
C ASN A 49 -3.20 -4.98 0.11
N GLN A 50 -2.56 -4.18 -0.75
CA GLN A 50 -3.12 -3.77 -2.04
C GLN A 50 -3.08 -4.87 -3.09
N VAL A 51 -2.40 -5.99 -2.84
CA VAL A 51 -2.46 -7.21 -3.67
C VAL A 51 -3.06 -8.39 -2.88
N ASP A 52 -3.97 -8.07 -1.95
CA ASP A 52 -4.69 -9.01 -1.09
C ASP A 52 -3.79 -9.85 -0.15
N LEU A 53 -2.64 -9.30 0.24
CA LEU A 53 -1.65 -9.95 1.10
C LEU A 53 -1.38 -9.08 2.34
N PRO A 54 -2.14 -9.22 3.45
CA PRO A 54 -2.09 -8.32 4.60
C PRO A 54 -0.90 -8.59 5.55
N ILE A 55 0.31 -8.60 5.00
CA ILE A 55 1.56 -8.69 5.73
C ILE A 55 2.28 -7.35 5.69
N ARG A 56 3.13 -7.06 6.68
CA ARG A 56 3.87 -5.80 6.75
C ARG A 56 5.03 -5.77 5.76
N MET A 57 4.72 -5.58 4.49
CA MET A 57 5.67 -5.45 3.40
C MET A 57 5.13 -4.48 2.36
N PHE A 58 5.99 -3.62 1.83
CA PHE A 58 5.70 -2.83 0.64
C PHE A 58 6.94 -2.70 -0.23
N VAL A 59 6.72 -2.37 -1.51
CA VAL A 59 7.78 -2.07 -2.47
C VAL A 59 7.69 -0.62 -2.91
N VAL A 60 8.84 0.00 -3.20
CA VAL A 60 8.93 1.41 -3.60
C VAL A 60 10.01 1.58 -4.67
N ASN A 61 9.73 2.43 -5.65
CA ASN A 61 10.75 3.10 -6.46
C ASN A 61 10.26 4.53 -6.75
N ALA A 62 10.92 5.52 -6.15
CA ALA A 62 10.52 6.92 -6.27
C ALA A 62 10.66 7.50 -7.69
N SER A 63 11.40 6.84 -8.59
CA SER A 63 11.45 7.25 -10.01
C SER A 63 10.21 6.82 -10.79
N GLY A 64 9.49 5.79 -10.32
CA GLY A 64 8.36 5.19 -11.02
C GLY A 64 8.71 4.43 -12.30
N ALA A 65 10.00 4.26 -12.63
CA ALA A 65 10.44 3.63 -13.87
C ALA A 65 11.43 2.49 -13.60
N LYS A 66 11.17 1.32 -14.19
CA LYS A 66 12.03 0.15 -14.07
C LYS A 66 13.41 0.43 -14.67
N GLY A 67 14.48 0.18 -13.90
CA GLY A 67 15.86 0.46 -14.30
C GLY A 67 16.32 1.90 -14.03
N GLU A 68 15.45 2.75 -13.51
CA GLU A 68 15.79 4.08 -12.99
C GLU A 68 15.53 4.13 -11.48
N GLY A 69 16.23 5.03 -10.78
CA GLY A 69 16.09 5.16 -9.33
C GLY A 69 16.57 3.92 -8.55
N GLU A 70 16.00 3.73 -7.37
CA GLU A 70 16.33 2.65 -6.44
C GLU A 70 15.06 1.88 -6.09
N GLU A 71 15.08 0.55 -6.33
CA GLU A 71 14.03 -0.36 -5.89
C GLU A 71 14.27 -0.77 -4.45
N MET A 72 13.26 -0.55 -3.61
CA MET A 72 13.28 -0.90 -2.20
C MET A 72 12.16 -1.90 -1.91
N VAL A 73 12.50 -3.01 -1.27
CA VAL A 73 11.54 -3.92 -0.65
C VAL A 73 11.70 -3.79 0.85
N LEU A 74 10.66 -3.33 1.54
CA LEU A 74 10.73 -2.97 2.95
C LEU A 74 9.75 -3.84 3.75
N ILE A 75 10.32 -4.70 4.59
CA ILE A 75 9.61 -5.67 5.43
C ILE A 75 9.66 -5.22 6.88
N ASN A 76 8.52 -5.35 7.57
CA ASN A 76 8.29 -4.88 8.94
C ASN A 76 8.78 -3.44 9.17
N PRO A 77 8.39 -2.48 8.30
CA PRO A 77 8.82 -1.11 8.46
C PRO A 77 8.25 -0.50 9.75
N GLU A 78 9.04 0.37 10.35
CA GLU A 78 8.69 1.25 11.47
C GLU A 78 9.12 2.69 11.14
N ILE A 79 8.22 3.64 11.33
CA ILE A 79 8.47 5.07 11.11
C ILE A 79 8.64 5.77 12.46
N GLN A 80 9.71 6.55 12.59
CA GLN A 80 10.06 7.31 13.79
C GLN A 80 10.47 8.75 13.45
N ARG A 81 10.51 9.61 14.48
CA ARG A 81 11.03 10.99 14.41
C ARG A 81 10.43 11.84 13.27
N PRO A 82 9.09 11.88 13.07
CA PRO A 82 8.50 12.74 12.05
C PRO A 82 8.83 14.21 12.32
N LYS A 83 9.23 14.95 11.29
CA LYS A 83 9.59 16.38 11.39
C LYS A 83 8.99 17.21 10.25
N GLY A 84 8.68 18.46 10.58
CA GLY A 84 8.05 19.39 9.64
C GLY A 84 6.65 18.93 9.22
N ASN A 85 6.03 19.69 8.32
CA ASN A 85 4.79 19.30 7.66
C ASN A 85 4.74 19.89 6.25
N GLU A 86 4.16 19.15 5.32
CA GLU A 86 3.91 19.58 3.95
C GLU A 86 2.60 19.01 3.46
N THR A 87 1.83 19.85 2.76
CA THR A 87 0.66 19.42 2.02
C THR A 87 1.06 19.26 0.56
N ALA A 88 0.76 18.10 -0.01
CA ALA A 88 0.91 17.84 -1.44
C ALA A 88 -0.17 16.86 -1.89
N GLU A 89 -0.37 16.79 -3.21
CA GLU A 89 -1.31 15.85 -3.81
C GLU A 89 -0.80 14.40 -3.70
N GLU A 90 -1.70 13.48 -3.39
CA GLU A 90 -1.48 12.04 -3.44
C GLU A 90 -2.53 11.37 -4.32
N GLY A 91 -2.11 10.30 -4.98
CA GLY A 91 -2.98 9.30 -5.58
C GLY A 91 -2.67 7.92 -4.99
N CYS A 92 -3.48 6.91 -5.31
CA CYS A 92 -3.30 5.55 -4.83
C CYS A 92 -3.74 4.56 -5.92
N LEU A 93 -2.97 3.50 -6.14
CA LEU A 93 -3.28 2.49 -7.15
C LEU A 93 -4.60 1.74 -6.87
N SER A 94 -5.00 1.65 -5.59
CA SER A 94 -6.29 1.10 -5.15
C SER A 94 -7.47 2.07 -5.28
N LEU A 95 -7.22 3.32 -5.69
CA LEU A 95 -8.23 4.37 -5.91
C LEU A 95 -8.02 5.02 -7.29
N PRO A 96 -8.27 4.29 -8.40
CA PRO A 96 -7.94 4.78 -9.73
C PRO A 96 -8.59 6.13 -10.07
N GLY A 97 -7.75 7.11 -10.44
CA GLY A 97 -8.20 8.44 -10.83
C GLY A 97 -8.72 9.32 -9.68
N VAL A 98 -8.46 8.94 -8.43
CA VAL A 98 -8.76 9.76 -7.24
C VAL A 98 -7.47 10.37 -6.71
N PHE A 99 -7.46 11.70 -6.60
CA PHE A 99 -6.31 12.46 -6.09
C PHE A 99 -6.78 13.45 -5.03
N GLY A 100 -5.96 13.69 -4.00
CA GLY A 100 -6.32 14.64 -2.95
C GLY A 100 -5.11 15.21 -2.21
N GLN A 101 -5.29 16.39 -1.61
CA GLN A 101 -4.24 17.08 -0.86
C GLN A 101 -4.09 16.50 0.54
N VAL A 102 -2.93 15.90 0.83
CA VAL A 102 -2.64 15.25 2.12
C VAL A 102 -1.48 15.95 2.83
N LYS A 103 -1.69 16.27 4.10
CA LYS A 103 -0.65 16.83 4.97
C LYS A 103 0.15 15.71 5.62
N ARG A 104 1.47 15.67 5.38
CA ARG A 104 2.40 14.70 5.97
C ARG A 104 3.64 15.38 6.56
N PRO A 105 4.32 14.74 7.53
CA PRO A 105 5.70 15.06 7.87
C PRO A 105 6.61 15.15 6.65
N LYS A 106 7.49 16.17 6.62
CA LYS A 106 8.46 16.39 5.53
C LYS A 106 9.60 15.38 5.52
N SER A 107 9.97 14.91 6.70
CA SER A 107 11.02 13.91 6.89
C SER A 107 10.68 12.95 8.01
N ILE A 108 11.21 11.74 7.87
CA ILE A 108 11.04 10.62 8.80
C ILE A 108 12.35 9.85 8.93
N ARG A 109 12.48 9.07 10.00
CA ARG A 109 13.45 7.98 10.09
C ARG A 109 12.68 6.66 9.93
N LEU A 110 13.13 5.81 9.01
CA LEU A 110 12.57 4.49 8.77
C LEU A 110 13.56 3.42 9.22
N SER A 111 13.07 2.39 9.89
CA SER A 111 13.77 1.12 10.10
C SER A 111 12.95 -0.03 9.55
N ALA A 112 13.58 -0.97 8.85
CA ALA A 112 12.93 -2.12 8.23
C ALA A 112 13.95 -3.27 8.02
N TYR A 113 13.51 -4.35 7.39
CA TYR A 113 14.38 -5.37 6.79
C TYR A 113 14.19 -5.37 5.28
N ASP A 114 15.26 -5.60 4.53
CA ASP A 114 15.16 -5.85 3.09
C ASP A 114 14.72 -7.29 2.79
N ILE A 115 14.50 -7.60 1.52
CA ILE A 115 14.10 -8.92 1.06
C ILE A 115 15.17 -10.01 1.29
N THR A 116 16.40 -9.65 1.65
CA THR A 116 17.43 -10.60 2.06
C THR A 116 17.42 -10.88 3.57
N GLY A 117 16.63 -10.13 4.34
CA GLY A 117 16.57 -10.17 5.80
C GLY A 117 17.61 -9.27 6.48
N LYS A 118 18.29 -8.40 5.72
CA LYS A 118 19.26 -7.46 6.28
C LYS A 118 18.52 -6.22 6.78
N ALA A 119 18.93 -5.71 7.94
CA ALA A 119 18.38 -4.48 8.49
C ALA A 119 18.69 -3.27 7.58
N VAL A 120 17.68 -2.43 7.38
CA VAL A 120 17.74 -1.16 6.65
C VAL A 120 17.32 -0.05 7.61
N GLU A 121 18.15 0.98 7.74
CA GLU A 121 17.80 2.22 8.44
C GLU A 121 18.14 3.42 7.56
N CYS A 122 17.19 4.34 7.39
CA CYS A 122 17.40 5.55 6.63
C CYS A 122 16.67 6.76 7.24
N GLU A 123 17.28 7.93 7.14
CA GLU A 123 16.58 9.21 7.32
C GLU A 123 16.28 9.74 5.91
N VAL A 124 15.00 10.00 5.65
CA VAL A 124 14.49 10.35 4.33
C VAL A 124 13.61 11.59 4.42
N GLU A 125 13.61 12.38 3.35
CA GLU A 125 12.81 13.59 3.22
C GLU A 125 12.22 13.72 1.82
N GLY A 126 11.35 14.72 1.63
CA GLY A 126 10.78 15.04 0.33
C GLY A 126 9.87 13.92 -0.22
N PHE A 127 9.94 13.68 -1.53
CA PHE A 127 9.02 12.78 -2.21
C PHE A 127 9.11 11.34 -1.72
N LEU A 128 10.32 10.79 -1.54
CA LEU A 128 10.50 9.43 -1.02
C LEU A 128 9.90 9.29 0.39
N ALA A 129 10.08 10.27 1.27
CA ALA A 129 9.46 10.25 2.60
C ALA A 129 7.93 10.24 2.53
N ARG A 130 7.32 10.94 1.56
CA ARG A 130 5.87 10.92 1.33
C ARG A 130 5.40 9.54 0.88
N VAL A 131 6.05 8.96 -0.13
CA VAL A 131 5.72 7.61 -0.64
C VAL A 131 5.81 6.58 0.48
N LEU A 132 6.91 6.56 1.25
CA LEU A 132 7.08 5.62 2.36
C LEU A 132 6.02 5.77 3.46
N GLN A 133 5.59 6.99 3.77
CA GLN A 133 4.49 7.21 4.72
C GLN A 133 3.13 6.75 4.17
N HIS A 134 2.90 6.91 2.86
CA HIS A 134 1.69 6.42 2.20
C HIS A 134 1.62 4.89 2.23
N GLU A 135 2.68 4.20 1.81
CA GLU A 135 2.71 2.74 1.83
C GLU A 135 2.66 2.18 3.25
N TYR A 136 3.26 2.88 4.22
CA TYR A 136 3.17 2.52 5.63
C TYR A 136 1.73 2.60 6.16
N ASP A 137 0.95 3.62 5.77
CA ASP A 137 -0.46 3.73 6.16
C ASP A 137 -1.29 2.56 5.66
N HIS A 138 -1.04 2.11 4.44
CA HIS A 138 -1.69 0.93 3.89
C HIS A 138 -1.47 -0.30 4.79
N LEU A 139 -0.26 -0.50 5.32
CA LEU A 139 0.00 -1.60 6.26
C LEU A 139 -0.82 -1.51 7.55
N ASP A 140 -1.28 -0.32 7.92
CA ASP A 140 -2.14 -0.09 9.09
C ASP A 140 -3.64 -0.01 8.73
N GLY A 141 -4.01 -0.28 7.47
CA GLY A 141 -5.40 -0.23 7.00
C GLY A 141 -5.93 1.21 6.80
N VAL A 142 -5.02 2.18 6.70
CA VAL A 142 -5.31 3.61 6.55
C VAL A 142 -5.14 3.99 5.10
N MET A 143 -6.16 4.65 4.53
CA MET A 143 -6.13 5.19 3.17
C MET A 143 -5.73 6.67 3.23
N PHE A 144 -5.17 7.21 2.14
CA PHE A 144 -4.70 8.61 2.14
C PHE A 144 -5.80 9.61 2.51
N PHE A 145 -7.04 9.35 2.08
CA PHE A 145 -8.19 10.21 2.34
C PHE A 145 -8.61 10.23 3.81
N ASP A 146 -8.16 9.29 4.64
CA ASP A 146 -8.37 9.33 6.09
C ASP A 146 -7.45 10.35 6.79
N ARG A 147 -6.40 10.82 6.09
CA ARG A 147 -5.50 11.88 6.55
C ARG A 147 -5.86 13.26 6.00
N MET A 148 -6.93 13.37 5.22
CA MET A 148 -7.46 14.63 4.71
C MET A 148 -8.35 15.29 5.77
N THR A 149 -8.61 16.60 5.63
CA THR A 149 -9.65 17.26 6.43
C THR A 149 -11.03 16.85 5.93
N ASP A 150 -12.04 16.96 6.79
CA ASP A 150 -13.42 16.62 6.41
C ASP A 150 -13.90 17.44 5.22
N GLU A 151 -13.51 18.72 5.13
CA GLU A 151 -13.85 19.58 4.00
C GLU A 151 -13.21 19.08 2.69
N ALA A 152 -11.91 18.73 2.72
CA ALA A 152 -11.22 18.25 1.52
C ALA A 152 -11.68 16.85 1.10
N LYS A 153 -12.12 16.03 2.06
CA LYS A 153 -12.65 14.69 1.78
C LYS A 153 -13.98 14.73 1.05
N ARG A 154 -14.81 15.76 1.28
CA ARG A 154 -16.09 15.96 0.55
C ARG A 154 -15.89 16.04 -0.96
N ASP A 155 -14.79 16.64 -1.42
CA ASP A 155 -14.46 16.73 -2.84
C ASP A 155 -14.19 15.35 -3.48
N LEU A 156 -13.99 14.30 -2.67
CA LEU A 156 -13.77 12.93 -3.13
C LEU A 156 -14.99 12.02 -2.99
N GLU A 157 -16.05 12.46 -2.30
CA GLU A 157 -17.19 11.61 -1.92
C GLU A 157 -17.83 10.93 -3.15
N ASP A 158 -18.17 11.70 -4.19
CA ASP A 158 -18.79 11.16 -5.41
C ASP A 158 -17.91 10.09 -6.08
N ARG A 159 -16.59 10.30 -6.12
CA ARG A 159 -15.65 9.35 -6.74
C ARG A 159 -15.45 8.10 -5.90
N LEU A 160 -15.47 8.22 -4.57
CA LEU A 160 -15.40 7.09 -3.66
C LEU A 160 -16.69 6.25 -3.73
N GLU A 161 -17.86 6.90 -3.82
CA GLU A 161 -19.15 6.24 -3.99
C GLU A 161 -19.24 5.50 -5.33
N GLU A 162 -18.69 6.07 -6.40
CA GLU A 162 -18.60 5.41 -7.72
C GLU A 162 -17.74 4.14 -7.66
N LEU A 163 -16.57 4.20 -7.02
CA LEU A 163 -15.71 3.02 -6.82
C LEU A 163 -16.40 1.94 -5.99
N GLU A 164 -17.10 2.34 -4.91
CA GLU A 164 -17.89 1.40 -4.10
C GLU A 164 -19.01 0.76 -4.91
N THR A 165 -19.76 1.54 -5.68
CA THR A 165 -20.83 1.04 -6.54
C THR A 165 -20.30 0.03 -7.57
N ASP A 166 -19.19 0.35 -8.25
CA ASP A 166 -18.55 -0.56 -9.22
C ASP A 166 -18.09 -1.85 -8.55
N PHE A 167 -17.46 -1.77 -7.38
CA PHE A 167 -17.03 -2.95 -6.63
C PHE A 167 -18.21 -3.85 -6.23
N ARG A 168 -19.29 -3.26 -5.68
CA ARG A 168 -20.51 -4.01 -5.31
C ARG A 168 -21.23 -4.61 -6.50
N SER A 169 -21.22 -3.91 -7.65
CA SER A 169 -21.71 -4.44 -8.92
C SER A 169 -20.92 -5.68 -9.35
N LYS A 170 -19.57 -5.61 -9.32
CA LYS A 170 -18.70 -6.76 -9.62
C LYS A 170 -18.91 -7.94 -8.66
N GLN A 171 -19.17 -7.69 -7.38
CA GLN A 171 -19.55 -8.73 -6.42
C GLN A 171 -20.88 -9.38 -6.77
N SER A 172 -21.89 -8.58 -7.11
CA SER A 172 -23.22 -9.07 -7.49
C SER A 172 -23.18 -9.91 -8.78
N ALA A 173 -22.27 -9.57 -9.70
CA ALA A 173 -22.00 -10.32 -10.92
C ALA A 173 -21.12 -11.57 -10.71
N GLY A 174 -20.61 -11.80 -9.50
CA GLY A 174 -19.73 -12.94 -9.18
C GLY A 174 -18.29 -12.80 -9.69
N ALA A 175 -17.90 -11.61 -10.19
CA ALA A 175 -16.54 -11.34 -10.63
C ALA A 175 -15.57 -11.13 -9.44
N ILE A 176 -16.09 -10.66 -8.31
CA ILE A 176 -15.35 -10.53 -7.04
C ILE A 176 -16.11 -11.36 -5.98
N PRO A 177 -15.43 -12.16 -5.14
CA PRO A 177 -16.07 -12.85 -4.02
C PRO A 177 -16.74 -11.89 -3.03
N ALA A 178 -17.68 -12.41 -2.24
CA ALA A 178 -18.28 -11.66 -1.13
C ALA A 178 -17.23 -11.35 -0.04
N ASP A 179 -17.48 -10.29 0.75
CA ASP A 179 -16.52 -9.77 1.73
C ASP A 179 -16.10 -10.82 2.77
N ASP A 180 -17.01 -11.69 3.20
CA ASP A 180 -16.73 -12.79 4.14
C ASP A 180 -15.76 -13.82 3.55
N ALA A 181 -15.94 -14.16 2.28
CA ALA A 181 -15.04 -15.05 1.55
C ALA A 181 -13.67 -14.41 1.29
N LEU A 182 -13.61 -13.10 1.05
CA LEU A 182 -12.35 -12.36 0.93
C LEU A 182 -11.59 -12.34 2.26
N VAL A 183 -12.28 -12.00 3.34
CA VAL A 183 -11.67 -11.96 4.69
C VAL A 183 -11.18 -13.34 5.13
N ALA A 184 -11.94 -14.40 4.84
CA ALA A 184 -11.54 -15.77 5.20
C ALA A 184 -10.22 -16.22 4.53
N ARG A 185 -9.90 -15.70 3.34
CA ARG A 185 -8.64 -16.02 2.64
C ARG A 185 -7.42 -15.36 3.26
N LEU A 186 -7.61 -14.29 4.04
CA LEU A 186 -6.49 -13.60 4.69
C LEU A 186 -5.77 -14.53 5.67
N ASP A 187 -6.50 -15.41 6.34
CA ASP A 187 -5.94 -16.36 7.32
C ASP A 187 -4.88 -17.28 6.70
N GLU A 188 -5.04 -17.69 5.44
CA GLU A 188 -4.06 -18.53 4.73
C GLU A 188 -2.68 -17.87 4.68
N TRP A 189 -2.65 -16.56 4.44
CA TRP A 189 -1.42 -15.77 4.39
C TRP A 189 -0.83 -15.51 5.76
N LEU A 190 -1.70 -15.25 6.73
CA LEU A 190 -1.28 -14.99 8.10
C LEU A 190 -0.65 -16.23 8.72
N GLU A 191 -1.24 -17.41 8.55
CA GLU A 191 -0.65 -18.67 9.01
C GLU A 191 0.71 -18.94 8.36
N LYS A 192 0.88 -18.52 7.11
CA LYS A 192 2.11 -18.76 6.37
C LYS A 192 3.25 -17.84 6.79
N TYR A 193 3.01 -16.55 6.98
CA TYR A 193 4.10 -15.57 7.14
C TYR A 193 4.17 -14.92 8.51
N THR A 194 3.17 -15.09 9.39
CA THR A 194 3.04 -14.31 10.64
C THR A 194 2.97 -15.20 11.87
#